data_AF-A0A5J4QA38-F1
#
_entry.id   AF-A0A5J4QA38-F1
#
_cell.length_a   1.000
_cell.length_b   1.000
_cell.length_c   1.000
_cell.angle_alpha   90.00
_cell.angle_beta   90.00
_cell.angle_gamma   90.00
#
_symmetry.space_group_name_H-M   'P 1'
#
loop_
_entity.id
_entity.type
_entity.pdbx_description
1 polymer ?
#
loop_
_entity_poly.entity_id
_entity_poly.type
_entity_poly.pdbx_seq_one_letter_code
_entity_poly.pdbx_strand_id
1 'polypeptide(L)'
;MMKKILYSLFVCLAFVFVSCEEDTTQDTSRVTYYVNFEMKGEQTVLVPVGTSYVDEGVVATEGEDDITSSVITTGSVDPSTIGLYYINYKAQNADGYSSSIERTIIVYDPDVITDLAGTYTTAEGSYRYWLSTGVIVPFSGYKIN
;
A
#
# COMPACT_ATOMS: atom_id res chain seq x y z
N MET A 1 -10.52 -63.30 -45.87
CA MET A 1 -9.68 -62.09 -45.69
C MET A 1 -10.47 -60.85 -45.26
N MET A 2 -11.73 -60.65 -45.70
CA MET A 2 -12.55 -59.46 -45.39
C MET A 2 -12.97 -59.30 -43.91
N LYS A 3 -13.15 -60.40 -43.15
CA LYS A 3 -13.52 -60.34 -41.72
C LYS A 3 -12.42 -59.75 -40.83
N LYS A 4 -11.13 -59.95 -41.18
CA LYS A 4 -9.99 -59.39 -40.42
C LYS A 4 -9.86 -57.88 -40.62
N ILE A 5 -10.23 -57.38 -41.80
CA ILE A 5 -10.32 -55.94 -42.10
C ILE A 5 -11.47 -55.31 -41.31
N LEU A 6 -12.61 -56.01 -41.19
CA LEU A 6 -13.74 -55.56 -40.39
C LEU A 6 -13.41 -55.45 -38.89
N TYR A 7 -12.70 -56.44 -38.33
CA TYR A 7 -12.23 -56.38 -36.94
C TYR A 7 -11.18 -55.27 -36.74
N SER A 8 -10.27 -55.06 -37.69
CA SER A 8 -9.30 -53.96 -37.63
C SER A 8 -9.97 -52.59 -37.68
N LEU A 9 -11.02 -52.42 -38.49
CA LEU A 9 -11.78 -51.17 -38.59
C LEU A 9 -12.55 -50.90 -37.28
N PHE A 10 -13.09 -51.94 -36.66
CA PHE A 10 -13.81 -51.85 -35.39
C PHE A 10 -12.88 -51.54 -34.20
N VAL A 11 -11.66 -52.08 -34.21
CA VAL A 11 -10.61 -51.74 -33.22
C VAL A 11 -10.14 -50.29 -33.40
N CYS A 12 -9.89 -49.84 -34.64
CA CYS A 12 -9.51 -48.44 -34.88
C CYS A 12 -10.63 -47.46 -34.48
N LEU A 13 -11.90 -47.78 -34.75
CA LEU A 13 -13.05 -46.94 -34.35
C LEU A 13 -13.22 -46.88 -32.83
N ALA A 14 -12.86 -47.94 -32.10
CA ALA A 14 -12.86 -47.95 -30.63
C ALA A 14 -11.80 -47.00 -30.04
N PHE A 15 -10.69 -46.76 -30.74
CA PHE A 15 -9.66 -45.80 -30.32
C PHE A 15 -10.02 -44.34 -30.61
N VAL A 16 -11.02 -44.05 -31.46
CA VAL A 16 -11.48 -42.67 -31.75
C VAL A 16 -12.39 -42.11 -30.64
N PHE A 17 -12.97 -42.98 -29.79
CA PHE A 17 -13.76 -42.56 -28.63
C PHE A 17 -12.92 -42.22 -27.39
N VAL A 18 -11.61 -42.46 -27.40
CA VAL A 18 -10.65 -41.82 -26.48
C VAL A 18 -10.37 -40.41 -27.00
N SER A 19 -11.45 -39.63 -27.09
CA SER A 19 -11.40 -38.20 -27.28
C SER A 19 -10.70 -37.61 -26.05
N CYS A 20 -9.78 -36.67 -26.26
CA CYS A 20 -9.08 -35.96 -25.20
C CYS A 20 -10.04 -35.57 -24.08
N GLU A 21 -9.67 -35.84 -22.82
CA GLU A 21 -10.25 -35.14 -21.68
C GLU A 21 -10.01 -33.64 -21.94
N GLU A 22 -11.08 -32.84 -21.94
CA GLU A 22 -10.89 -31.40 -21.85
C GLU A 22 -10.31 -31.15 -20.46
N ASP A 23 -9.03 -30.76 -20.38
CA ASP A 23 -8.46 -30.17 -19.17
C ASP A 23 -9.18 -28.83 -18.94
N THR A 24 -10.41 -28.91 -18.44
CA THR A 24 -11.21 -27.73 -18.19
C THR A 24 -10.58 -26.99 -17.01
N THR A 25 -10.19 -25.73 -17.22
CA THR A 25 -9.77 -24.83 -16.14
C THR A 25 -10.97 -24.29 -15.34
N GLN A 26 -12.15 -24.88 -15.55
CA GLN A 26 -13.41 -24.43 -14.96
C GLN A 26 -13.27 -24.52 -13.44
N ASP A 27 -13.61 -23.42 -12.75
CA ASP A 27 -13.54 -23.28 -11.28
C ASP A 27 -12.14 -23.38 -10.63
N THR A 28 -11.06 -23.20 -11.38
CA THR A 28 -9.71 -23.09 -10.78
C THR A 28 -9.47 -21.76 -10.06
N SER A 29 -10.27 -20.73 -10.35
CA SER A 29 -10.17 -19.41 -9.72
C SER A 29 -11.19 -19.25 -8.60
N ARG A 30 -10.77 -18.66 -7.48
CA ARG A 30 -11.64 -18.31 -6.35
C ARG A 30 -11.72 -16.78 -6.20
N VAL A 31 -12.89 -16.27 -5.85
CA VAL A 31 -13.07 -14.87 -5.43
C VAL A 31 -12.41 -14.70 -4.06
N THR A 32 -11.44 -13.79 -3.97
CA THR A 32 -10.83 -13.36 -2.70
C THR A 32 -11.41 -12.02 -2.27
N TYR A 33 -11.73 -11.89 -1.00
CA TYR A 33 -12.11 -10.61 -0.39
C TYR A 33 -10.89 -10.01 0.29
N TYR A 34 -10.39 -8.89 -0.21
CA TYR A 34 -9.30 -8.18 0.45
C TYR A 34 -9.79 -7.47 1.70
N VAL A 35 -8.88 -7.25 2.65
CA VAL A 35 -9.19 -6.46 3.84
C VAL A 35 -9.46 -5.00 3.43
N ASN A 36 -10.61 -4.49 3.85
CA ASN A 36 -10.98 -3.09 3.77
C ASN A 36 -10.80 -2.43 5.16
N PHE A 37 -10.20 -1.25 5.19
CA PHE A 37 -10.04 -0.47 6.42
C PHE A 37 -10.93 0.76 6.41
N GLU A 38 -11.56 1.04 7.55
CA GLU A 38 -12.23 2.29 7.84
C GLU A 38 -11.50 2.98 9.01
N MET A 39 -11.00 4.20 8.75
CA MET A 39 -10.31 5.03 9.72
C MET A 39 -11.34 5.57 10.73
N LYS A 40 -11.15 5.32 12.03
CA LYS A 40 -12.00 5.95 13.06
C LYS A 40 -11.46 7.34 13.36
N GLY A 41 -12.14 8.38 12.91
CA GLY A 41 -11.62 9.76 13.00
C GLY A 41 -10.67 10.09 11.84
N GLU A 42 -9.90 11.17 11.99
CA GLU A 42 -9.09 11.71 10.90
C GLU A 42 -7.89 10.82 10.55
N GLN A 43 -7.51 10.78 9.27
CA GLN A 43 -6.30 10.10 8.81
C GLN A 43 -5.04 10.93 9.09
N THR A 44 -5.16 12.25 9.13
CA THR A 44 -4.08 13.16 9.55
C THR A 44 -4.54 13.95 10.77
N VAL A 45 -3.81 13.84 11.89
CA VAL A 45 -4.16 14.47 13.15
C VAL A 45 -3.08 15.46 13.57
N LEU A 46 -3.48 16.67 13.93
CA LEU A 46 -2.60 17.68 14.53
C LEU A 46 -2.68 17.58 16.05
N VAL A 47 -1.53 17.47 16.70
CA VAL A 47 -1.41 17.34 18.16
C VAL A 47 -0.51 18.44 18.70
N PRO A 48 -0.99 19.36 19.55
CA PRO A 48 -0.12 20.33 20.20
C PRO A 48 0.91 19.62 21.10
N VAL A 49 2.16 20.04 21.03
CA VAL A 49 3.26 19.47 21.85
C VAL A 49 2.93 19.54 23.34
N GLY A 50 3.23 18.45 24.05
CA GLY A 50 2.98 18.30 25.49
C GLY A 50 1.54 17.90 25.86
N THR A 51 0.63 17.76 24.90
CA THR A 51 -0.73 17.26 25.15
C THR A 51 -0.80 15.73 25.05
N SER A 52 -1.85 15.11 25.58
CA SER A 52 -2.04 13.65 25.43
C SER A 52 -2.64 13.34 24.06
N TYR A 53 -2.13 12.30 23.40
CA TYR A 53 -2.74 11.73 22.20
C TYR A 53 -3.18 10.28 22.46
N VAL A 54 -4.39 9.94 22.05
CA VAL A 54 -4.92 8.57 22.06
C VAL A 54 -5.39 8.26 20.65
N ASP A 55 -4.88 7.16 20.12
CA ASP A 55 -5.24 6.70 18.80
C ASP A 55 -6.66 6.11 18.79
N GLU A 56 -7.50 6.58 17.87
CA GLU A 56 -8.90 6.14 17.74
C GLU A 56 -9.02 4.77 17.03
N GLY A 57 -7.93 4.29 16.44
CA GLY A 57 -7.86 3.02 15.74
C GLY A 57 -8.56 3.00 14.38
N VAL A 58 -8.92 1.80 13.95
CA VAL A 58 -9.59 1.49 12.69
C VAL A 58 -10.68 0.44 12.90
N VAL A 59 -11.58 0.28 11.93
CA VAL A 59 -12.36 -0.95 11.69
C VAL A 59 -11.75 -1.66 10.50
N ALA A 60 -11.67 -2.99 10.53
CA ALA A 60 -11.23 -3.79 9.40
C ALA A 60 -12.27 -4.85 9.06
N THR A 61 -12.61 -4.97 7.77
CA THR A 61 -13.56 -5.98 7.28
C THR A 61 -12.96 -6.82 6.16
N GLU A 62 -13.35 -8.08 6.09
CA GLU A 62 -13.10 -9.00 4.99
C GLU A 62 -14.45 -9.42 4.40
N GLY A 63 -14.87 -8.78 3.30
CA GLY A 63 -16.24 -8.97 2.79
C GLY A 63 -17.27 -8.45 3.80
N GLU A 64 -18.09 -9.34 4.35
CA GLU A 64 -19.09 -9.02 5.39
C GLU A 64 -18.58 -9.25 6.82
N ASP A 65 -17.42 -9.89 6.99
CA ASP A 65 -16.87 -10.24 8.30
C ASP A 65 -16.08 -9.08 8.91
N ASP A 66 -16.32 -8.80 10.20
CA ASP A 66 -15.51 -7.89 11.01
C ASP A 66 -14.28 -8.64 11.54
N ILE A 67 -13.11 -8.20 11.09
CA ILE A 67 -11.81 -8.75 11.48
C ILE A 67 -10.98 -7.75 12.28
N THR A 68 -11.58 -6.68 12.82
CA THR A 68 -10.87 -5.60 13.52
C THR A 68 -9.95 -6.11 14.64
N SER A 69 -10.34 -7.20 15.32
CA SER A 69 -9.53 -7.81 16.38
C SER A 69 -8.22 -8.46 15.90
N SER A 70 -8.09 -8.75 14.60
CA SER A 70 -6.87 -9.31 14.00
C SER A 70 -5.88 -8.24 13.50
N VAL A 71 -6.28 -6.96 13.57
CA VAL A 71 -5.45 -5.84 13.14
C VAL A 71 -4.22 -5.72 14.02
N ILE A 72 -3.06 -5.72 13.39
CA ILE A 72 -1.77 -5.45 13.99
C ILE A 72 -1.49 -3.95 13.84
N THR A 73 -1.42 -3.24 14.95
CA THR A 73 -1.04 -1.82 14.99
C THR A 73 0.44 -1.69 15.34
N THR A 74 1.17 -0.90 14.57
CA THR A 74 2.59 -0.59 14.79
C THR A 74 2.84 0.91 14.70
N GLY A 75 3.95 1.36 15.28
CA GLY A 75 4.25 2.78 15.46
C GLY A 75 3.86 3.27 16.86
N SER A 76 4.46 4.40 17.25
CA SER A 76 4.23 5.04 18.54
C SER A 76 4.36 6.54 18.37
N VAL A 77 3.53 7.29 19.08
CA VAL A 77 3.58 8.76 19.10
C VAL A 77 4.17 9.20 20.42
N ASP A 78 5.21 10.04 20.37
CA ASP A 78 5.67 10.79 21.53
C ASP A 78 5.14 12.23 21.43
N PRO A 79 4.04 12.58 22.12
CA PRO A 79 3.48 13.90 21.99
C PRO A 79 4.29 14.97 22.73
N SER A 80 5.34 14.61 23.46
CA SER A 80 6.27 15.57 24.09
C SER A 80 7.33 16.10 23.13
N THR A 81 7.45 15.51 21.94
CA THR A 81 8.44 15.86 20.93
C THR A 81 7.73 16.29 19.65
N ILE A 82 8.08 17.48 19.13
CA ILE A 82 7.57 17.98 17.84
C ILE A 82 8.10 17.08 16.71
N GLY A 83 7.23 16.68 15.80
CA GLY A 83 7.61 15.82 14.69
C GLY A 83 6.44 15.15 13.97
N LEU A 84 6.79 14.37 12.96
CA LEU A 84 5.87 13.50 12.24
C LEU A 84 5.98 12.09 12.81
N TYR A 85 4.83 11.51 13.13
CA TYR A 85 4.69 10.15 13.62
C TYR A 85 3.69 9.40 12.75
N TYR A 86 3.90 8.09 12.62
CA TYR A 86 3.09 7.23 11.79
C TYR A 86 2.59 6.06 12.61
N ILE A 87 1.29 5.81 12.53
CA ILE A 87 0.65 4.60 13.06
C ILE A 87 0.20 3.77 11.87
N ASN A 88 0.77 2.57 11.73
CA ASN A 88 0.45 1.66 10.65
C ASN A 88 -0.44 0.52 11.16
N TYR A 89 -1.54 0.30 10.46
CA TYR A 89 -2.47 -0.80 10.70
C TYR A 89 -2.34 -1.81 9.58
N LYS A 90 -2.19 -3.08 9.95
CA LYS A 90 -2.06 -4.18 9.01
C LYS A 90 -2.93 -5.34 9.42
N ALA A 91 -3.60 -5.94 8.46
CA ALA A 91 -4.33 -7.18 8.64
C ALA A 91 -4.16 -8.06 7.40
N GLN A 92 -4.41 -9.35 7.57
CA GLN A 92 -4.32 -10.36 6.53
C GLN A 92 -5.68 -11.05 6.41
N ASN A 93 -6.13 -11.22 5.17
CA ASN A 93 -7.37 -11.94 4.87
C ASN A 93 -7.17 -13.46 4.98
N ALA A 94 -8.23 -14.26 4.93
CA ALA A 94 -8.15 -15.71 5.11
C ALA A 94 -7.28 -16.42 4.04
N ASP A 95 -7.17 -15.82 2.85
CA ASP A 95 -6.36 -16.32 1.73
C ASP A 95 -4.88 -15.92 1.81
N GLY A 96 -4.47 -15.15 2.84
CA GLY A 96 -3.08 -14.76 3.07
C GLY A 96 -2.66 -13.43 2.43
N TYR A 97 -3.57 -12.67 1.84
CA TYR A 97 -3.31 -11.34 1.31
C TYR A 97 -3.35 -10.28 2.41
N SER A 98 -2.30 -9.48 2.52
CA SER A 98 -2.23 -8.37 3.48
C SER A 98 -2.69 -7.05 2.88
N SER A 99 -3.41 -6.25 3.67
CA SER A 99 -3.66 -4.83 3.41
C SER A 99 -3.13 -3.99 4.56
N SER A 100 -2.84 -2.71 4.30
CA SER A 100 -2.47 -1.76 5.34
C SER A 100 -3.02 -0.37 5.08
N ILE A 101 -3.26 0.38 6.16
CA ILE A 101 -3.57 1.81 6.14
C ILE A 101 -2.70 2.53 7.18
N GLU A 102 -2.43 3.81 6.99
CA GLU A 102 -1.57 4.60 7.86
C GLU A 102 -2.30 5.86 8.33
N ARG A 103 -2.13 6.18 9.62
CA ARG A 103 -2.48 7.46 10.22
C ARG A 103 -1.23 8.29 10.45
N THR A 104 -1.27 9.55 10.02
CA THR A 104 -0.19 10.53 10.20
C THR A 104 -0.52 11.43 11.37
N ILE A 105 0.40 11.53 12.32
CA ILE A 105 0.28 12.43 13.48
C ILE A 105 1.36 13.49 13.39
N ILE A 106 0.94 14.75 13.44
CA ILE A 106 1.82 15.89 13.39
C ILE A 106 1.81 16.53 14.77
N VAL A 107 2.86 16.27 15.54
CA VAL A 107 3.06 16.97 16.81
C VAL A 107 3.70 18.31 16.50
N TYR A 108 3.03 19.40 16.86
CA TYR A 108 3.42 20.76 16.48
C TYR A 108 3.43 21.72 17.67
N ASP A 109 4.18 22.80 17.55
CA ASP A 109 4.13 23.91 18.50
C ASP A 109 2.94 24.83 18.16
N PRO A 110 1.92 24.94 19.03
CA PRO A 110 0.77 25.79 18.75
C PRO A 110 1.09 27.29 18.77
N ASP A 111 2.21 27.70 19.36
CA ASP A 111 2.64 29.10 19.41
C ASP A 111 3.43 29.51 18.14
N VAL A 112 3.88 28.53 17.37
CA VAL A 112 4.50 28.76 16.05
C VAL A 112 3.40 29.03 15.02
N ILE A 113 3.07 30.31 14.86
CA ILE A 113 2.20 30.82 13.80
C ILE A 113 2.94 31.08 12.47
N THR A 114 4.26 30.93 12.46
CA THR A 114 5.06 31.09 11.24
C THR A 114 4.92 29.85 10.36
N ASP A 115 4.01 29.92 9.40
CA ASP A 115 3.93 28.97 8.29
C ASP A 115 5.17 29.13 7.38
N LEU A 116 6.08 28.16 7.45
CA LEU A 116 7.19 28.01 6.51
C LEU A 116 6.82 27.08 5.34
N ALA A 117 5.56 26.68 5.18
CA ALA A 117 5.12 26.02 3.96
C ALA A 117 5.03 27.03 2.82
N GLY A 118 5.44 26.62 1.63
CA GLY A 118 5.38 27.47 0.44
C GLY A 118 6.43 27.11 -0.58
N THR A 119 6.29 27.71 -1.76
CA THR A 119 7.33 27.65 -2.79
C THR A 119 8.45 28.61 -2.41
N TYR A 120 9.63 28.06 -2.12
CA TYR A 120 10.82 28.87 -1.92
C TYR A 120 11.46 29.19 -3.26
N THR A 121 12.14 30.33 -3.36
CA THR A 121 12.99 30.63 -4.51
C THR A 121 14.43 30.82 -4.03
N THR A 122 15.39 30.34 -4.82
CA THR A 122 16.81 30.58 -4.55
C THR A 122 17.07 32.09 -4.54
N ALA A 123 17.62 32.60 -3.44
CA ALA A 123 17.84 34.04 -3.25
C ALA A 123 18.85 34.60 -4.27
N GLU A 124 18.76 35.92 -4.51
CA GLU A 124 19.78 36.66 -5.24
C GLU A 124 21.15 36.47 -4.57
N GLY A 125 22.18 36.18 -5.37
CA GLY A 125 23.52 35.88 -4.86
C GLY A 125 23.75 34.42 -4.46
N SER A 126 22.80 33.49 -4.69
CA SER A 126 23.13 32.06 -4.55
C SER A 126 24.14 31.64 -5.63
N TYR A 127 25.09 30.77 -5.29
CA TYR A 127 26.11 30.31 -6.24
C TYR A 127 26.57 28.88 -5.95
N ARG A 128 27.00 28.20 -7.01
CA ARG A 128 27.74 26.94 -6.91
C ARG A 128 29.22 27.25 -6.89
N TYR A 129 29.93 26.74 -5.88
CA TYR A 129 31.37 26.87 -5.77
C TYR A 129 32.06 25.51 -5.96
N TRP A 130 32.99 25.45 -6.90
CA TRP A 130 33.74 24.25 -7.20
C TRP A 130 35.09 24.29 -6.51
N LEU A 131 35.23 23.55 -5.40
CA LEU A 131 36.44 23.59 -4.55
C LEU A 131 37.73 23.24 -5.29
N SER A 132 37.68 22.34 -6.28
CA SER A 132 38.86 21.87 -7.02
C SER A 132 39.36 22.86 -8.07
N THR A 133 38.50 23.76 -8.57
CA THR A 133 38.82 24.68 -9.67
C THR A 133 38.65 26.16 -9.28
N GLY A 134 38.06 26.43 -8.12
CA GLY A 134 37.74 27.78 -7.64
C GLY A 134 36.64 28.49 -8.43
N VAL A 135 35.96 27.79 -9.36
CA VAL A 135 34.93 28.38 -10.22
C VAL A 135 33.67 28.68 -9.40
N ILE A 136 33.12 29.88 -9.59
CA ILE A 136 31.85 30.34 -9.01
C ILE A 136 30.81 30.46 -10.13
N VAL A 137 29.67 29.81 -9.98
CA VAL A 137 28.55 29.89 -10.93
C VAL A 137 27.30 30.42 -10.19
N PRO A 138 26.88 31.67 -10.43
CA PRO A 138 25.70 32.23 -9.78
C PRO A 138 24.41 31.60 -10.30
N PHE A 139 23.41 31.46 -9.43
CA PHE A 139 22.06 31.02 -9.75
C PHE A 139 21.05 31.69 -8.79
N SER A 140 19.89 32.11 -9.27
CA SER A 140 18.84 32.71 -8.43
C SER A 140 17.47 32.59 -9.09
N GLY A 141 16.38 32.75 -8.32
CA GLY A 141 15.00 32.67 -8.81
C GLY A 141 14.46 31.27 -9.12
N TYR A 142 15.22 30.21 -8.86
CA TYR A 142 14.76 28.83 -9.03
C TYR A 142 13.82 28.41 -7.91
N LYS A 143 12.67 27.86 -8.27
CA LYS A 143 11.71 27.33 -7.30
C LYS A 143 12.27 26.06 -6.66
N ILE A 144 12.19 26.00 -5.33
CA ILE A 144 12.40 24.82 -4.52
C ILE A 144 11.02 24.41 -4.00
N ASN A 145 10.62 23.20 -4.36
CA ASN A 145 9.40 22.57 -3.87
C ASN A 145 9.72 21.69 -2.68
#